data_AF-A0A922F1M9-F1
#
_entry.id   AF-A0A922F1M9-F1
#
_cell.length_a   1.000
_cell.length_b   1.000
_cell.length_c   1.000
_cell.angle_alpha   90.00
_cell.angle_beta   90.00
_cell.angle_gamma   90.00
#
_symmetry.space_group_name_H-M   'P 1'
#
loop_
_entity.id
_entity.type
_entity.pdbx_description
1 polymer ?
#
loop_
_entity_poly.entity_id
_entity_poly.type
_entity_poly.pdbx_seq_one_letter_code
_entity_poly.pdbx_strand_id
1 'polypeptide(L)'
;MADGLCSFTKDIFVIKVPKKSPLVLRMIVLVFAMVCGVYICSICLKQISTHSKAGYLHVQVIQKPCPEPQIEPWEIPYVHYPKPKTYSRAECACNPVRYFAILSMQRSGSGWFETLLNNHTNISSNGEIFSVKVRRSNTSTIVETLDKIYRLDWLSSASKNECTAAVGLKWMLNQGLMQHHADIVEYFNTRGVSVIFLFRRNLLRRMISVLANSYDRDVKLLNGTHKSHVHSPHEAEILANYKPIINATLLIPNLKQVEETTAKALEYFKSTRHIILYYEDVVKNHTKLIDVQHFLKVPLRELKSRQVKIHKGSLSSQIKNWDDVQKTLKGTHFENFLHSDYRK
;
A
#
# COMPACT_ATOMS: atom_id res chain seq x y z
N MET A 1 1.80 3.43 -110.78
CA MET A 1 0.63 3.77 -111.60
C MET A 1 -0.28 4.68 -110.79
N ALA A 2 -0.55 5.87 -111.33
CA ALA A 2 -1.58 6.88 -111.02
C ALA A 2 -1.84 7.20 -109.53
N ASP A 3 -1.34 8.32 -109.00
CA ASP A 3 -1.85 9.71 -109.15
C ASP A 3 -3.10 10.02 -108.33
N GLY A 4 -3.00 11.10 -107.55
CA GLY A 4 -4.10 11.67 -106.77
C GLY A 4 -3.67 12.89 -105.94
N LEU A 5 -3.21 13.95 -106.61
CA LEU A 5 -3.15 15.31 -106.05
C LEU A 5 -4.57 15.80 -105.68
N CYS A 6 -4.73 16.52 -104.57
CA CYS A 6 -5.06 17.96 -104.62
C CYS A 6 -5.07 18.61 -103.23
N SER A 7 -4.43 19.77 -103.15
CA SER A 7 -4.34 20.70 -102.01
C SER A 7 -5.46 21.75 -102.06
N PHE A 8 -5.99 22.20 -100.91
CA PHE A 8 -6.67 23.50 -100.66
C PHE A 8 -7.17 23.44 -99.18
N THR A 9 -7.07 24.40 -98.25
CA THR A 9 -6.63 25.80 -98.22
C THR A 9 -6.41 26.22 -96.75
N LYS A 10 -5.60 27.27 -96.56
CA LYS A 10 -5.44 28.14 -95.37
C LYS A 10 -6.68 28.28 -94.47
N ASP A 11 -6.48 28.26 -93.15
CA ASP A 11 -6.63 29.48 -92.35
C ASP A 11 -5.94 29.36 -90.98
N ILE A 12 -5.00 30.27 -90.76
CA ILE A 12 -4.24 30.45 -89.51
C ILE A 12 -5.10 31.32 -88.61
N PHE A 13 -5.86 30.71 -87.71
CA PHE A 13 -6.46 31.42 -86.59
C PHE A 13 -5.41 31.60 -85.49
N VAL A 14 -4.81 32.78 -85.45
CA VAL A 14 -3.98 33.27 -84.34
C VAL A 14 -4.89 33.47 -83.13
N ILE A 15 -5.05 32.42 -82.31
CA ILE A 15 -5.61 32.54 -80.97
C ILE A 15 -4.45 32.84 -80.03
N LYS A 16 -4.38 34.09 -79.55
CA LYS A 16 -3.50 34.54 -78.46
C LYS A 16 -3.60 33.56 -77.29
N VAL A 17 -2.54 32.80 -77.03
CA VAL A 17 -2.40 32.03 -75.80
C VAL A 17 -2.25 33.04 -74.65
N PRO A 18 -3.15 33.05 -73.65
CA PRO A 18 -2.95 33.89 -72.48
C PRO A 18 -1.72 33.37 -71.75
N LYS A 19 -0.75 34.25 -71.47
CA LYS A 19 0.40 33.96 -70.61
C LYS A 19 -0.13 33.44 -69.27
N LYS A 20 -0.21 32.11 -69.11
CA LYS A 20 -0.49 31.49 -67.80
C LYS A 20 0.67 31.88 -66.90
N SER A 21 0.39 32.77 -65.96
CA SER A 21 1.33 33.25 -64.96
C SER A 21 2.03 32.03 -64.31
N PRO A 22 3.37 32.02 -64.21
CA PRO A 22 4.13 30.91 -63.62
C PRO A 22 3.72 30.63 -62.16
N LEU A 23 3.07 31.61 -61.51
CA LEU A 23 2.46 31.47 -60.18
C LEU A 23 1.27 30.52 -60.18
N VAL A 24 0.39 30.57 -61.17
CA VAL A 24 -0.79 29.68 -61.24
C VAL A 24 -0.37 28.24 -61.46
N LEU A 25 0.63 28.00 -62.32
CA LEU A 25 1.20 26.67 -62.53
C LEU A 25 1.85 26.12 -61.25
N ARG A 26 2.62 26.96 -60.53
CA ARG A 26 3.22 26.59 -59.25
C ARG A 26 2.17 26.28 -58.18
N MET A 27 1.08 27.04 -58.12
CA MET A 27 -0.03 26.77 -57.19
C MET A 27 -0.75 25.46 -57.54
N ILE A 28 -0.96 25.16 -58.82
CA ILE A 28 -1.55 23.89 -59.26
C ILE A 28 -0.64 22.71 -58.88
N VAL A 29 0.67 22.84 -59.10
CA VAL A 29 1.65 21.79 -58.72
C VAL A 29 1.68 21.59 -57.21
N LEU A 30 1.62 22.67 -56.40
CA LEU A 30 1.56 22.58 -54.94
C LEU A 30 0.28 21.89 -54.45
N VAL A 31 -0.87 22.21 -55.05
CA VAL A 31 -2.14 21.55 -54.74
C VAL A 31 -2.08 20.06 -55.10
N PHE A 32 -1.53 19.74 -56.28
CA PHE A 32 -1.37 18.35 -56.71
C PHE A 32 -0.42 17.57 -55.79
N ALA A 33 0.69 18.19 -55.37
CA ALA A 33 1.63 17.60 -54.40
C ALA A 33 0.99 17.38 -53.02
N MET A 34 0.16 18.31 -52.53
CA MET A 34 -0.58 18.11 -51.28
C MET A 34 -1.62 17.00 -51.39
N VAL A 35 -2.38 16.93 -52.49
CA VAL A 35 -3.38 15.87 -52.70
C VAL A 35 -2.70 14.50 -52.82
N CYS A 36 -1.60 14.40 -53.57
CA CYS A 36 -0.80 13.19 -53.64
C CYS A 36 -0.19 12.82 -52.27
N GLY A 37 0.30 13.80 -51.51
CA GLY A 37 0.83 13.58 -50.16
C GLY A 37 -0.22 13.05 -49.19
N VAL A 38 -1.43 13.62 -49.18
CA VAL A 38 -2.56 13.15 -48.38
C VAL A 38 -3.01 11.76 -48.82
N TYR A 39 -3.04 11.49 -50.13
CA TYR A 39 -3.41 10.19 -50.67
C TYR A 39 -2.40 9.10 -50.31
N ILE A 40 -1.10 9.37 -50.46
CA ILE A 40 -0.02 8.46 -50.05
C ILE A 40 -0.07 8.25 -48.54
N CYS A 41 -0.25 9.31 -47.74
CA CYS A 41 -0.39 9.19 -46.28
C CYS A 41 -1.63 8.37 -45.88
N SER A 42 -2.75 8.51 -46.60
CA SER A 42 -3.96 7.70 -46.41
C SER A 42 -3.74 6.23 -46.75
N ILE A 43 -2.99 5.93 -47.81
CA ILE A 43 -2.61 4.55 -48.15
C ILE A 43 -1.65 3.97 -47.11
N CYS A 44 -0.64 4.72 -46.67
CA CYS A 44 0.28 4.30 -45.61
C CYS A 44 -0.46 4.05 -44.28
N LEU A 45 -1.41 4.91 -43.91
CA LEU A 45 -2.28 4.72 -42.75
C LEU A 45 -3.19 3.49 -42.90
N LYS A 46 -3.74 3.24 -44.10
CA LYS A 46 -4.47 2.01 -44.38
C LYS A 46 -3.59 0.77 -44.30
N GLN A 47 -2.32 0.84 -44.72
CA GLN A 47 -1.36 -0.26 -44.64
C GLN A 47 -0.94 -0.56 -43.20
N ILE A 48 -0.79 0.47 -42.36
CA ILE A 48 -0.57 0.34 -40.91
C ILE A 48 -1.84 -0.24 -40.24
N SER A 49 -3.03 0.19 -40.67
CA SER A 49 -4.32 -0.33 -40.18
C SER A 49 -4.62 -1.75 -40.62
N THR A 50 -4.10 -2.23 -41.75
CA THR A 50 -4.23 -3.63 -42.18
C THR A 50 -3.15 -4.50 -41.54
N HIS A 51 -1.95 -3.98 -41.27
CA HIS A 51 -0.95 -4.67 -40.45
C HIS A 51 -1.38 -4.81 -38.98
N SER A 52 -2.17 -3.88 -38.43
CA SER A 52 -2.77 -4.03 -37.09
C SER A 52 -3.95 -5.02 -37.04
N LYS A 53 -4.41 -5.50 -38.21
CA LYS A 53 -5.40 -6.58 -38.37
C LYS A 53 -4.76 -7.92 -38.77
N ALA A 54 -3.43 -8.05 -38.69
CA ALA A 54 -2.84 -9.37 -38.53
C ALA A 54 -3.35 -9.91 -37.20
N GLY A 55 -4.26 -10.90 -37.27
CA GLY A 55 -4.92 -11.46 -36.11
C GLY A 55 -3.90 -11.73 -35.02
N TYR A 56 -4.22 -11.29 -33.80
CA TYR A 56 -3.63 -11.89 -32.62
C TYR A 56 -3.86 -13.39 -32.78
N LEU A 57 -2.81 -14.11 -33.20
CA LEU A 57 -2.69 -15.52 -32.89
C LEU A 57 -2.90 -15.53 -31.38
N HIS A 58 -4.07 -16.03 -30.98
CA HIS A 58 -4.34 -16.37 -29.60
C HIS A 58 -3.37 -17.52 -29.34
N VAL A 59 -2.10 -17.18 -29.08
CA VAL A 59 -1.16 -18.07 -28.43
C VAL A 59 -1.90 -18.37 -27.15
N GLN A 60 -2.54 -19.54 -27.11
CA GLN A 60 -2.85 -20.16 -25.86
C GLN A 60 -1.48 -20.24 -25.21
N VAL A 61 -1.18 -19.28 -24.33
CA VAL A 61 -0.11 -19.41 -23.38
C VAL A 61 -0.53 -20.64 -22.61
N ILE A 62 -0.05 -21.81 -23.06
CA ILE A 62 -0.04 -23.02 -22.29
C ILE A 62 0.58 -22.55 -20.99
N GLN A 63 -0.23 -22.41 -19.94
CA GLN A 63 0.27 -22.05 -18.62
C GLN A 63 1.32 -23.12 -18.34
N LYS A 64 2.59 -22.78 -18.48
CA LYS A 64 3.65 -23.68 -18.06
C LYS A 64 3.32 -23.99 -16.61
N PRO A 65 3.08 -25.27 -16.27
CA PRO A 65 2.83 -25.63 -14.88
C PRO A 65 3.98 -25.04 -14.07
N CYS A 66 3.63 -24.37 -12.98
CA CYS A 66 4.65 -23.83 -12.09
C CYS A 66 5.59 -24.97 -11.70
N PRO A 67 6.91 -24.74 -11.65
CA PRO A 67 7.83 -25.74 -11.14
C PRO A 67 7.32 -26.24 -9.78
N GLU A 68 7.39 -27.55 -9.53
CA GLU A 68 7.04 -28.08 -8.22
C GLU A 68 7.88 -27.35 -7.17
N PRO A 69 7.26 -26.62 -6.24
CA PRO A 69 8.01 -25.82 -5.31
C PRO A 69 8.64 -26.76 -4.27
N GLN A 70 9.94 -26.62 -4.05
CA GLN A 70 10.64 -27.32 -2.97
C GLN A 70 10.25 -26.68 -1.63
N ILE A 71 9.05 -27.01 -1.14
CA ILE A 71 8.48 -26.51 0.11
C ILE A 71 8.35 -27.68 1.07
N GLU A 72 8.89 -27.50 2.26
CA GLU A 72 8.74 -28.45 3.34
C GLU A 72 7.26 -28.69 3.67
N PRO A 73 6.82 -29.93 3.94
CA PRO A 73 5.40 -30.26 4.15
C PRO A 73 4.69 -29.37 5.17
N TRP A 74 5.38 -28.96 6.24
CA TRP A 74 4.82 -28.10 7.29
C TRP A 74 4.66 -26.63 6.89
N GLU A 75 5.30 -26.19 5.80
CA GLU A 75 5.15 -24.82 5.28
C GLU A 75 4.03 -24.70 4.23
N ILE A 76 3.57 -25.83 3.66
CA ILE A 76 2.50 -25.87 2.63
C ILE A 76 1.25 -25.08 3.04
N PRO A 77 0.72 -25.18 4.27
CA PRO A 77 -0.50 -24.45 4.66
C PRO A 77 -0.37 -22.93 4.62
N TYR A 78 0.86 -22.39 4.66
CA TYR A 78 1.15 -20.96 4.72
C TYR A 78 1.51 -20.36 3.36
N VAL A 79 1.54 -21.18 2.31
CA VAL A 79 1.95 -20.78 0.96
C VAL A 79 0.75 -20.81 0.02
N HIS A 80 0.47 -19.66 -0.60
CA HIS A 80 -0.70 -19.50 -1.46
C HIS A 80 -0.32 -19.01 -2.86
N TYR A 81 -1.12 -19.39 -3.85
CA TYR A 81 -1.01 -18.91 -5.23
C TYR A 81 -2.30 -18.17 -5.60
N PRO A 82 -2.51 -16.95 -5.06
CA PRO A 82 -3.75 -16.20 -5.29
C PRO A 82 -3.95 -15.91 -6.77
N LYS A 83 -5.22 -15.96 -7.19
CA LYS A 83 -5.70 -15.66 -8.54
C LYS A 83 -6.66 -14.46 -8.45
N PRO A 84 -6.16 -13.22 -8.65
CA PRO A 84 -7.01 -12.03 -8.63
C PRO A 84 -8.02 -12.10 -9.76
N LYS A 85 -9.23 -11.58 -9.53
CA LYS A 85 -10.28 -11.44 -10.54
C LYS A 85 -10.07 -10.21 -11.42
N THR A 86 -9.43 -9.19 -10.86
CA THR A 86 -9.30 -7.86 -11.46
C THR A 86 -8.12 -7.70 -12.41
N TYR A 87 -7.12 -8.58 -12.33
CA TYR A 87 -5.94 -8.57 -13.19
C TYR A 87 -5.23 -9.93 -13.21
N SER A 88 -4.40 -10.17 -14.22
CA SER A 88 -3.51 -11.34 -14.26
C SER A 88 -2.20 -11.06 -13.52
N ARG A 89 -1.74 -12.00 -12.70
CA ARG A 89 -0.40 -11.92 -12.07
C ARG A 89 0.76 -12.11 -13.05
N ALA A 90 0.50 -12.45 -14.32
CA ALA A 90 1.52 -12.61 -15.37
C ALA A 90 2.74 -13.43 -14.91
N GLU A 91 3.97 -12.91 -15.01
CA GLU A 91 5.18 -13.60 -14.56
C GLU A 91 5.17 -13.95 -13.05
N CYS A 92 4.35 -13.25 -12.25
CA CYS A 92 4.20 -13.50 -10.83
C CYS A 92 3.24 -14.64 -10.47
N ALA A 93 2.57 -15.27 -11.44
CA ALA A 93 1.57 -16.32 -11.18
C ALA A 93 2.13 -17.48 -10.34
N CYS A 94 3.37 -17.88 -10.61
CA CYS A 94 4.08 -18.96 -9.90
C CYS A 94 4.86 -18.50 -8.66
N ASN A 95 4.75 -17.23 -8.27
CA ASN A 95 5.39 -16.77 -7.04
C ASN A 95 4.45 -17.04 -5.84
N PRO A 96 4.92 -17.79 -4.82
CA PRO A 96 4.14 -18.05 -3.63
C PRO A 96 3.90 -16.76 -2.84
N VAL A 97 2.74 -16.66 -2.19
CA VAL A 97 2.34 -15.52 -1.36
C VAL A 97 1.99 -16.04 0.03
N ARG A 98 2.59 -15.43 1.04
CA ARG A 98 2.25 -15.66 2.45
C ARG A 98 1.30 -14.59 2.96
N TYR A 99 0.32 -15.01 3.76
CA TYR A 99 -0.65 -14.10 4.35
C TYR A 99 -0.20 -13.66 5.72
N PHE A 100 -0.39 -12.38 6.04
CA PHE A 100 -0.11 -11.89 7.39
C PHE A 100 -1.15 -10.88 7.90
N ALA A 101 -1.16 -10.67 9.21
CA ALA A 101 -1.92 -9.62 9.87
C ALA A 101 -1.10 -8.99 11.00
N ILE A 102 -1.01 -7.66 11.03
CA ILE A 102 -0.37 -6.91 12.11
C ILE A 102 -1.44 -6.57 13.14
N LEU A 103 -1.45 -7.26 14.27
CA LEU A 103 -2.41 -7.06 15.35
C LEU A 103 -1.82 -6.11 16.39
N SER A 104 -2.51 -5.01 16.68
CA SER A 104 -1.95 -3.95 17.52
C SER A 104 -3.03 -3.11 18.21
N MET A 105 -2.61 -2.15 19.02
CA MET A 105 -3.48 -1.13 19.62
C MET A 105 -3.08 0.25 19.10
N GLN A 106 -4.00 1.21 19.18
CA GLN A 106 -3.69 2.59 18.79
C GLN A 106 -2.46 3.11 19.55
N ARG A 107 -1.62 3.86 18.82
CA ARG A 107 -0.39 4.51 19.33
C ARG A 107 0.70 3.54 19.82
N SER A 108 0.68 2.30 19.34
CA SER A 108 1.72 1.29 19.60
C SER A 108 2.81 1.21 18.52
N GLY A 109 2.86 2.18 17.59
CA GLY A 109 3.89 2.24 16.54
C GLY A 109 3.56 1.43 15.27
N SER A 110 2.39 0.82 15.18
CA SER A 110 1.99 -0.02 14.04
C SER A 110 1.90 0.71 12.70
N GLY A 111 1.54 2.00 12.68
CA GLY A 111 1.62 2.81 11.46
C GLY A 111 3.03 3.00 10.94
N TRP A 112 4.01 3.23 11.83
CA TRP A 112 5.42 3.34 11.46
C TRP A 112 5.99 1.99 11.03
N PHE A 113 5.71 0.93 11.80
CA PHE A 113 6.14 -0.42 11.48
C PHE A 113 5.60 -0.90 10.12
N GLU A 114 4.33 -0.63 9.83
CA GLU A 114 3.75 -0.92 8.52
C GLU A 114 4.48 -0.21 7.38
N THR A 115 4.90 1.05 7.55
CA THR A 115 5.68 1.73 6.50
C THR A 115 7.06 1.10 6.28
N LEU A 116 7.68 0.53 7.31
CA LEU A 116 8.91 -0.24 7.16
C LEU A 116 8.67 -1.49 6.32
N LEU A 117 7.61 -2.24 6.61
CA LEU A 117 7.27 -3.44 5.82
C LEU A 117 6.93 -3.08 4.37
N ASN A 118 6.16 -2.01 4.16
CA ASN A 118 5.80 -1.55 2.82
C ASN A 118 6.96 -0.96 2.01
N ASN A 119 8.09 -0.65 2.64
CA ASN A 119 9.33 -0.32 1.93
C ASN A 119 9.95 -1.55 1.25
N HIS A 120 9.65 -2.76 1.73
CA HIS A 120 10.06 -4.00 1.06
C HIS A 120 9.28 -4.19 -0.25
N THR A 121 9.97 -4.54 -1.33
CA THR A 121 9.37 -4.70 -2.67
C THR A 121 8.39 -5.86 -2.73
N ASN A 122 8.69 -6.96 -2.03
CA ASN A 122 7.85 -8.16 -2.00
C ASN A 122 6.80 -8.19 -0.87
N ILE A 123 6.70 -7.16 -0.02
CA ILE A 123 5.66 -7.10 1.03
C ILE A 123 4.63 -6.03 0.68
N SER A 124 3.34 -6.36 0.84
CA SER A 124 2.23 -5.43 0.71
C SER A 124 1.30 -5.50 1.93
N SER A 125 1.31 -4.45 2.76
CA SER A 125 0.35 -4.22 3.84
C SER A 125 -0.67 -3.18 3.42
N ASN A 126 -1.95 -3.52 3.50
CA ASN A 126 -3.06 -2.72 2.97
C ASN A 126 -3.63 -1.69 3.97
N GLY A 127 -2.91 -1.32 5.03
CA GLY A 127 -3.41 -0.37 6.01
C GLY A 127 -4.47 -0.95 6.94
N GLU A 128 -5.21 -0.05 7.56
CA GLU A 128 -6.19 -0.34 8.61
C GLU A 128 -7.60 -0.52 8.03
N ILE A 129 -7.77 -1.57 7.22
CA ILE A 129 -9.00 -1.79 6.42
C ILE A 129 -10.26 -1.85 7.30
N PHE A 130 -10.17 -2.44 8.49
CA PHE A 130 -11.28 -2.61 9.43
C PHE A 130 -11.56 -1.40 10.34
N SER A 131 -10.88 -0.28 10.13
CA SER A 131 -11.31 1.00 10.71
C SER A 131 -12.71 1.42 10.24
N VAL A 132 -13.09 0.99 9.03
CA VAL A 132 -14.42 1.22 8.44
C VAL A 132 -15.44 0.26 9.05
N LYS A 133 -16.43 0.80 9.77
CA LYS A 133 -17.44 0.02 10.52
C LYS A 133 -18.18 -1.02 9.67
N VAL A 134 -18.59 -0.66 8.45
CA VAL A 134 -19.34 -1.56 7.56
C VAL A 134 -18.59 -2.86 7.26
N ARG A 135 -17.24 -2.81 7.18
CA ARG A 135 -16.42 -3.99 6.88
C ARG A 135 -16.31 -4.98 8.04
N ARG A 136 -16.79 -4.60 9.22
CA ARG A 136 -16.75 -5.38 10.46
C ARG A 136 -18.11 -5.43 11.17
N SER A 137 -19.18 -5.35 10.40
CA SER A 137 -20.56 -5.44 10.91
C SER A 137 -20.88 -6.84 11.43
N ASN A 138 -20.33 -7.89 10.80
CA ASN A 138 -20.45 -9.28 11.20
C ASN A 138 -19.29 -10.12 10.64
N THR A 139 -19.21 -11.39 11.04
CA THR A 139 -18.17 -12.34 10.63
C THR A 139 -18.13 -12.57 9.12
N SER A 140 -19.26 -12.70 8.42
CA SER A 140 -19.30 -12.92 6.96
C SER A 140 -18.62 -11.77 6.22
N THR A 141 -18.97 -10.53 6.57
CA THR A 141 -18.38 -9.34 5.94
C THR A 141 -16.88 -9.21 6.23
N ILE A 142 -16.44 -9.64 7.42
CA ILE A 142 -15.02 -9.71 7.77
C ILE A 142 -14.31 -10.70 6.85
N VAL A 143 -14.82 -11.93 6.73
CA VAL A 143 -14.25 -13.00 5.91
C VAL A 143 -14.20 -12.60 4.44
N GLU A 144 -15.28 -12.03 3.89
CA GLU A 144 -15.32 -11.52 2.51
C GLU A 144 -14.25 -10.45 2.26
N THR A 145 -14.04 -9.57 3.23
CA THR A 145 -13.02 -8.53 3.16
C THR A 145 -11.61 -9.13 3.19
N LEU A 146 -11.35 -10.08 4.10
CA LEU A 146 -10.07 -10.80 4.16
C LEU A 146 -9.79 -11.56 2.87
N ASP A 147 -10.76 -12.28 2.34
CA ASP A 147 -10.64 -13.01 1.06
C ASP A 147 -10.34 -12.08 -0.11
N LYS A 148 -10.90 -10.88 -0.12
CA LYS A 148 -10.56 -9.88 -1.15
C LYS A 148 -9.11 -9.41 -1.04
N ILE A 149 -8.61 -9.17 0.17
CA ILE A 149 -7.21 -8.78 0.42
C ILE A 149 -6.27 -9.92 0.02
N TYR A 150 -6.51 -11.13 0.50
CA TYR A 150 -5.61 -12.26 0.33
C TYR A 150 -5.62 -12.86 -1.09
N ARG A 151 -6.69 -12.63 -1.87
CA ARG A 151 -6.70 -12.88 -3.33
C ARG A 151 -5.96 -11.81 -4.15
N LEU A 152 -5.43 -10.77 -3.50
CA LEU A 152 -4.83 -9.59 -4.12
C LEU A 152 -5.82 -8.77 -4.97
N ASP A 153 -7.13 -8.86 -4.70
CA ASP A 153 -8.17 -8.07 -5.37
C ASP A 153 -8.50 -6.76 -4.62
N TRP A 154 -7.65 -6.39 -3.67
CA TRP A 154 -7.76 -5.12 -2.97
C TRP A 154 -7.02 -4.03 -3.74
N LEU A 155 -7.77 -3.05 -4.24
CA LEU A 155 -7.21 -1.87 -4.90
C LEU A 155 -6.38 -1.09 -3.89
N SER A 156 -5.05 -1.23 -3.99
CA SER A 156 -4.10 -0.40 -3.27
C SER A 156 -3.41 0.53 -4.28
N SER A 157 -3.13 1.77 -3.88
CA SER A 157 -2.40 2.75 -4.70
C SER A 157 -0.91 2.42 -4.86
N ALA A 158 -0.42 1.36 -4.20
CA ALA A 158 0.97 0.96 -4.24
C ALA A 158 1.17 -0.12 -5.31
N SER A 159 1.42 0.29 -6.56
CA SER A 159 2.02 -0.63 -7.53
C SER A 159 3.38 -1.07 -6.99
N LYS A 160 3.62 -2.39 -6.97
CA LYS A 160 4.92 -2.95 -6.62
C LYS A 160 5.64 -3.30 -7.92
N ASN A 161 6.93 -2.96 -7.97
CA ASN A 161 7.77 -3.23 -9.13
C ASN A 161 8.25 -4.70 -9.20
N GLU A 162 7.93 -5.50 -8.19
CA GLU A 162 8.30 -6.91 -8.09
C GLU A 162 7.09 -7.74 -7.64
N CYS A 163 7.20 -9.06 -7.81
CA CYS A 163 6.19 -9.99 -7.35
C CYS A 163 5.99 -9.89 -5.83
N THR A 164 4.74 -9.72 -5.40
CA THR A 164 4.37 -9.78 -3.98
C THR A 164 4.56 -11.20 -3.48
N ALA A 165 5.32 -11.36 -2.39
CA ALA A 165 5.58 -12.62 -1.71
C ALA A 165 4.92 -12.67 -0.32
N ALA A 166 4.56 -11.52 0.25
CA ALA A 166 3.77 -11.44 1.48
C ALA A 166 2.70 -10.34 1.35
N VAL A 167 1.45 -10.68 1.66
CA VAL A 167 0.34 -9.72 1.67
C VAL A 167 -0.42 -9.76 2.98
N GLY A 168 -0.83 -8.60 3.46
CA GLY A 168 -1.52 -8.49 4.73
C GLY A 168 -2.16 -7.15 4.95
N LEU A 169 -2.48 -6.91 6.22
CA LEU A 169 -3.12 -5.71 6.69
C LEU A 169 -2.72 -5.40 8.13
N LYS A 170 -3.01 -4.17 8.55
CA LYS A 170 -2.96 -3.76 9.94
C LYS A 170 -4.36 -3.81 10.55
N TRP A 171 -4.50 -4.35 11.75
CA TRP A 171 -5.77 -4.48 12.42
C TRP A 171 -5.66 -4.15 13.90
N MET A 172 -6.43 -3.16 14.35
CA MET A 172 -6.44 -2.80 15.75
C MET A 172 -7.37 -3.71 16.55
N LEU A 173 -6.98 -4.07 17.79
CA LEU A 173 -7.75 -4.99 18.64
C LEU A 173 -9.21 -4.56 18.84
N ASN A 174 -9.48 -3.25 18.91
CA ASN A 174 -10.81 -2.68 19.10
C ASN A 174 -11.67 -2.57 17.82
N GLN A 175 -11.21 -3.14 16.69
CA GLN A 175 -11.88 -3.04 15.40
C GLN A 175 -12.58 -4.35 15.00
N GLY A 176 -13.39 -4.92 15.87
CA GLY A 176 -14.08 -6.19 15.58
C GLY A 176 -13.24 -7.44 15.85
N LEU A 177 -11.90 -7.31 15.84
CA LEU A 177 -10.98 -8.43 16.04
C LEU A 177 -11.25 -9.20 17.34
N MET A 178 -11.30 -8.50 18.48
CA MET A 178 -11.54 -9.15 19.78
C MET A 178 -12.98 -9.66 19.93
N GLN A 179 -13.94 -9.05 19.21
CA GLN A 179 -15.36 -9.38 19.28
C GLN A 179 -15.65 -10.68 18.51
N HIS A 180 -15.03 -10.85 17.35
CA HIS A 180 -15.20 -12.01 16.46
C HIS A 180 -13.98 -12.95 16.51
N HIS A 181 -13.27 -13.01 17.64
CA HIS A 181 -11.96 -13.67 17.72
C HIS A 181 -12.00 -15.15 17.34
N ALA A 182 -13.03 -15.90 17.74
CA ALA A 182 -13.14 -17.33 17.45
C ALA A 182 -13.14 -17.62 15.95
N ASP A 183 -14.03 -16.96 15.20
CA ASP A 183 -14.13 -17.10 13.75
C ASP A 183 -12.86 -16.63 13.03
N ILE A 184 -12.23 -15.56 13.53
CA ILE A 184 -11.00 -15.01 12.93
C ILE A 184 -9.81 -15.95 13.17
N VAL A 185 -9.72 -16.56 14.35
CA VAL A 185 -8.68 -17.56 14.66
C VAL A 185 -8.85 -18.79 13.77
N GLU A 186 -10.07 -19.28 13.60
CA GLU A 186 -10.38 -20.37 12.67
C GLU A 186 -9.98 -20.01 11.24
N TYR A 187 -10.36 -18.82 10.77
CA TYR A 187 -9.97 -18.32 9.45
C TYR A 187 -8.44 -18.23 9.31
N PHE A 188 -7.72 -17.67 10.30
CA PHE A 188 -6.26 -17.55 10.26
C PHE A 188 -5.57 -18.90 10.20
N ASN A 189 -6.01 -19.88 10.99
CA ASN A 189 -5.45 -21.22 10.97
C ASN A 189 -5.72 -21.93 9.65
N THR A 190 -6.97 -21.86 9.16
CA THR A 190 -7.38 -22.51 7.91
C THR A 190 -6.68 -21.91 6.70
N ARG A 191 -6.41 -20.60 6.73
CA ARG A 191 -5.82 -19.84 5.61
C ARG A 191 -4.34 -19.56 5.81
N GLY A 192 -3.67 -20.18 6.79
CA GLY A 192 -2.23 -20.01 7.02
C GLY A 192 -1.80 -18.55 7.24
N VAL A 193 -2.61 -17.74 7.92
CA VAL A 193 -2.29 -16.33 8.17
C VAL A 193 -1.29 -16.23 9.33
N SER A 194 -0.15 -15.61 9.04
CA SER A 194 0.90 -15.33 10.01
C SER A 194 0.60 -14.05 10.79
N VAL A 195 0.50 -14.16 12.11
CA VAL A 195 0.15 -13.03 12.98
C VAL A 195 1.39 -12.33 13.51
N ILE A 196 1.44 -11.01 13.39
CA ILE A 196 2.49 -10.17 13.96
C ILE A 196 1.84 -9.31 15.04
N PHE A 197 2.04 -9.66 16.30
CA PHE A 197 1.67 -8.78 17.41
C PHE A 197 2.67 -7.65 17.53
N LEU A 198 2.19 -6.41 17.57
CA LEU A 198 3.01 -5.25 17.89
C LEU A 198 2.37 -4.44 19.01
N PHE A 199 2.98 -4.50 20.18
CA PHE A 199 2.55 -3.76 21.36
C PHE A 199 3.57 -2.70 21.77
N ARG A 200 3.22 -1.89 22.75
CA ARG A 200 4.11 -0.88 23.33
C ARG A 200 4.24 -1.12 24.82
N ARG A 201 5.45 -1.37 25.31
CA ARG A 201 5.69 -1.70 26.72
C ARG A 201 5.35 -0.51 27.61
N ASN A 202 5.75 0.70 27.24
CA ASN A 202 5.46 1.87 28.07
C ASN A 202 4.03 2.37 27.81
N LEU A 203 3.09 1.92 28.64
CA LEU A 203 1.67 2.23 28.52
C LEU A 203 1.33 3.68 28.89
N LEU A 204 2.10 4.31 29.79
CA LEU A 204 1.96 5.74 30.09
C LEU A 204 2.30 6.60 28.87
N ARG A 205 3.43 6.32 28.20
CA ARG A 205 3.80 6.98 26.93
C ARG A 205 2.76 6.75 25.83
N ARG A 206 2.17 5.55 25.78
CA ARG A 206 1.07 5.24 24.87
C ARG A 206 -0.13 6.14 25.16
N MET A 207 -0.54 6.25 26.43
CA MET A 207 -1.67 7.08 26.88
C MET A 207 -1.48 8.56 26.53
N ILE A 208 -0.30 9.13 26.79
CA ILE A 208 0.04 10.52 26.41
C ILE A 208 -0.15 10.70 24.90
N SER A 209 0.35 9.76 24.10
CA SER A 209 0.22 9.84 22.65
C SER A 209 -1.22 9.66 22.16
N VAL A 210 -2.06 8.91 22.89
CA VAL A 210 -3.50 8.80 22.61
C VAL A 210 -4.18 10.13 22.86
N LEU A 211 -3.93 10.75 24.01
CA LEU A 211 -4.52 12.04 24.38
C LEU A 211 -4.10 13.16 23.43
N ALA A 212 -2.81 13.24 23.09
CA ALA A 212 -2.31 14.22 22.13
C ALA A 212 -2.88 14.03 20.72
N ASN A 213 -3.01 12.77 20.26
CA ASN A 213 -3.65 12.49 18.97
C ASN A 213 -5.14 12.83 18.97
N SER A 214 -5.84 12.64 20.10
CA SER A 214 -7.25 13.03 20.24
C SER A 214 -7.40 14.54 20.17
N TYR A 215 -6.55 15.28 20.90
CA TYR A 215 -6.54 16.73 20.87
C TYR A 215 -6.30 17.29 19.45
N ASP A 216 -5.32 16.75 18.72
CA ASP A 216 -5.10 17.16 17.31
C ASP A 216 -6.27 16.80 16.39
N ARG A 217 -7.06 15.76 16.70
CA ARG A 217 -8.25 15.44 15.89
C ARG A 217 -9.29 16.55 15.97
N ASP A 218 -9.45 17.12 17.15
CA ASP A 218 -10.46 18.14 17.43
C ASP A 218 -9.96 19.53 17.03
N VAL A 219 -8.72 19.87 17.39
CA VAL A 219 -8.13 21.21 17.16
C VAL A 219 -7.47 21.34 15.80
N LYS A 220 -6.98 20.25 15.21
CA LYS A 220 -6.35 20.19 13.88
C LYS A 220 -5.17 21.16 13.75
N LEU A 221 -4.12 20.90 14.53
CA LEU A 221 -2.99 21.81 14.74
C LEU A 221 -2.18 22.10 13.48
N LEU A 222 -2.25 21.23 12.47
CA LEU A 222 -1.53 21.38 11.21
C LEU A 222 -2.45 21.92 10.12
N ASN A 223 -2.57 23.25 10.06
CA ASN A 223 -3.33 23.97 9.04
C ASN A 223 -4.77 23.46 8.89
N GLY A 224 -5.46 23.21 10.00
CA GLY A 224 -6.85 22.74 9.98
C GLY A 224 -7.00 21.28 9.52
N THR A 225 -5.91 20.49 9.50
CA THR A 225 -5.93 19.07 9.19
C THR A 225 -5.42 18.22 10.37
N HIS A 226 -6.15 17.15 10.70
CA HIS A 226 -5.68 16.14 11.65
C HIS A 226 -4.60 15.25 11.01
N LYS A 227 -3.48 15.01 11.71
CA LYS A 227 -2.44 14.09 11.26
C LYS A 227 -2.02 13.15 12.38
N SER A 228 -2.34 11.87 12.22
CA SER A 228 -1.91 10.83 13.17
C SER A 228 -0.41 10.49 13.07
N HIS A 229 0.20 10.78 11.91
CA HIS A 229 1.60 10.56 11.58
C HIS A 229 2.11 11.74 10.74
N VAL A 230 3.40 12.05 10.86
CA VAL A 230 4.05 13.18 10.16
C VAL A 230 5.35 12.72 9.52
N HIS A 231 5.77 13.48 8.50
CA HIS A 231 7.01 13.23 7.75
C HIS A 231 8.05 14.34 7.93
N SER A 232 7.64 15.50 8.46
CA SER A 232 8.54 16.60 8.77
C SER A 232 8.87 16.67 10.26
N PRO A 233 10.14 16.92 10.64
CA PRO A 233 10.52 17.25 12.01
C PRO A 233 9.77 18.47 12.56
N HIS A 234 9.46 19.45 11.71
CA HIS A 234 8.74 20.66 12.12
C HIS A 234 7.29 20.37 12.49
N GLU A 235 6.57 19.59 11.65
CA GLU A 235 5.20 19.15 11.98
C GLU A 235 5.18 18.31 13.27
N ALA A 236 6.20 17.46 13.47
CA ALA A 236 6.34 16.66 14.68
C ALA A 236 6.49 17.54 15.93
N GLU A 237 7.24 18.62 15.85
CA GLU A 237 7.43 19.58 16.93
C GLU A 237 6.11 20.30 17.29
N ILE A 238 5.37 20.79 16.28
CA ILE A 238 4.07 21.44 16.48
C ILE A 238 3.11 20.50 17.24
N LEU A 239 3.01 19.24 16.81
CA LEU A 239 2.15 18.25 17.48
C LEU A 239 2.65 17.88 18.88
N ALA A 240 3.96 17.89 19.11
CA ALA A 240 4.56 17.56 20.41
C ALA A 240 4.37 18.67 21.46
N ASN A 241 4.05 19.90 21.05
CA ASN A 241 3.84 21.04 21.96
C ASN A 241 2.62 20.86 22.87
N TYR A 242 1.62 20.08 22.45
CA TYR A 242 0.48 19.79 23.30
C TYR A 242 0.88 18.81 24.42
N LYS A 243 0.65 19.26 25.66
CA LYS A 243 0.87 18.47 26.88
C LYS A 243 -0.48 18.16 27.53
N PRO A 244 -0.94 16.90 27.54
CA PRO A 244 -2.18 16.54 28.20
C PRO A 244 -2.08 16.68 29.72
N ILE A 245 -3.24 16.89 30.36
CA ILE A 245 -3.45 16.66 31.79
C ILE A 245 -3.98 15.22 31.93
N ILE A 246 -3.34 14.42 32.76
CA ILE A 246 -3.75 13.03 33.01
C ILE A 246 -4.59 12.97 34.28
N ASN A 247 -5.75 12.33 34.20
CA ASN A 247 -6.57 12.05 35.38
C ASN A 247 -5.90 10.98 36.25
N ALA A 248 -5.30 11.41 37.36
CA ALA A 248 -4.59 10.54 38.30
C ALA A 248 -5.48 9.43 38.87
N THR A 249 -6.75 9.72 39.19
CA THR A 249 -7.71 8.75 39.75
C THR A 249 -7.99 7.59 38.80
N LEU A 250 -8.01 7.85 37.48
CA LEU A 250 -8.27 6.82 36.46
C LEU A 250 -6.99 6.21 35.86
N LEU A 251 -5.81 6.69 36.25
CA LEU A 251 -4.55 6.30 35.61
C LEU A 251 -4.27 4.80 35.75
N ILE A 252 -4.22 4.28 36.98
CA ILE A 252 -3.94 2.87 37.25
C ILE A 252 -5.01 1.95 36.61
N PRO A 253 -6.34 2.18 36.78
CA PRO A 253 -7.36 1.39 36.10
C PRO A 253 -7.19 1.35 34.58
N ASN A 254 -6.89 2.48 33.95
CA ASN A 254 -6.70 2.55 32.50
C ASN A 254 -5.45 1.80 32.04
N LEU A 255 -4.35 1.84 32.80
CA LEU A 255 -3.13 1.07 32.48
C LEU A 255 -3.41 -0.43 32.59
N LYS A 256 -4.10 -0.85 33.67
CA LYS A 256 -4.46 -2.26 33.91
C LYS A 256 -5.37 -2.82 32.82
N GLN A 257 -6.39 -2.06 32.41
CA GLN A 257 -7.29 -2.46 31.32
C GLN A 257 -6.53 -2.79 30.03
N VAL A 258 -5.44 -2.08 29.76
CA VAL A 258 -4.64 -2.30 28.56
C VAL A 258 -3.77 -3.54 28.67
N GLU A 259 -3.16 -3.78 29.84
CA GLU A 259 -2.45 -5.03 30.11
C GLU A 259 -3.39 -6.22 29.95
N GLU A 260 -4.58 -6.16 30.53
CA GLU A 260 -5.62 -7.18 30.43
C GLU A 260 -6.06 -7.40 28.98
N THR A 261 -6.28 -6.33 28.21
CA THR A 261 -6.64 -6.43 26.79
C THR A 261 -5.53 -7.09 25.96
N THR A 262 -4.27 -6.78 26.28
CA THR A 262 -3.10 -7.36 25.63
C THR A 262 -2.99 -8.85 25.93
N ALA A 263 -3.08 -9.22 27.22
CA ALA A 263 -3.06 -10.62 27.65
C ALA A 263 -4.20 -11.43 27.02
N LYS A 264 -5.41 -10.86 26.99
CA LYS A 264 -6.58 -11.49 26.36
C LYS A 264 -6.40 -11.71 24.86
N ALA A 265 -5.80 -10.76 24.16
CA ALA A 265 -5.52 -10.91 22.72
C ALA A 265 -4.50 -12.03 22.46
N LEU A 266 -3.43 -12.10 23.26
CA LEU A 266 -2.45 -13.17 23.16
C LEU A 266 -3.08 -14.54 23.45
N GLU A 267 -3.94 -14.62 24.47
CA GLU A 267 -4.66 -15.85 24.81
C GLU A 267 -5.61 -16.30 23.70
N TYR A 268 -6.40 -15.39 23.14
CA TYR A 268 -7.34 -15.70 22.06
C TYR A 268 -6.65 -16.24 20.81
N PHE A 269 -5.46 -15.71 20.48
CA PHE A 269 -4.75 -16.05 19.26
C PHE A 269 -3.58 -17.00 19.50
N LYS A 270 -3.48 -17.62 20.68
CA LYS A 270 -2.34 -18.48 21.07
C LYS A 270 -2.11 -19.65 20.11
N SER A 271 -3.16 -20.17 19.48
CA SER A 271 -3.12 -21.28 18.52
C SER A 271 -2.72 -20.86 17.11
N THR A 272 -2.64 -19.56 16.82
CA THR A 272 -2.22 -19.07 15.50
C THR A 272 -0.70 -19.07 15.38
N ARG A 273 -0.18 -19.17 14.16
CA ARG A 273 1.25 -18.94 13.91
C ARG A 273 1.57 -17.46 14.12
N HIS A 274 2.28 -17.12 15.19
CA HIS A 274 2.51 -15.72 15.55
C HIS A 274 3.93 -15.39 16.03
N ILE A 275 4.30 -14.12 15.91
CA ILE A 275 5.44 -13.50 16.59
C ILE A 275 4.96 -12.32 17.43
N ILE A 276 5.64 -12.07 18.55
CA ILE A 276 5.32 -10.97 19.46
C ILE A 276 6.47 -9.97 19.45
N LEU A 277 6.15 -8.73 19.10
CA LEU A 277 7.08 -7.61 19.07
C LEU A 277 6.60 -6.50 19.99
N TYR A 278 7.57 -5.80 20.55
CA TYR A 278 7.33 -4.54 21.25
C TYR A 278 8.02 -3.40 20.52
N TYR A 279 7.33 -2.27 20.42
CA TYR A 279 7.80 -1.06 19.77
C TYR A 279 9.20 -0.66 20.23
N GLU A 280 9.46 -0.75 21.53
CA GLU A 280 10.74 -0.42 22.13
C GLU A 280 11.88 -1.31 21.62
N ASP A 281 11.59 -2.58 21.36
CA ASP A 281 12.57 -3.56 20.88
C ASP A 281 12.86 -3.32 19.39
N VAL A 282 11.83 -3.00 18.60
CA VAL A 282 11.99 -2.67 17.16
C VAL A 282 12.75 -1.35 16.95
N VAL A 283 12.55 -0.37 17.82
CA VAL A 283 13.26 0.93 17.74
C VAL A 283 14.73 0.81 18.13
N LYS A 284 15.07 -0.01 19.13
CA LYS A 284 16.45 -0.18 19.61
C LYS A 284 17.24 -1.18 18.78
N ASN A 285 16.61 -2.30 18.43
CA ASN A 285 17.29 -3.45 17.87
C ASN A 285 16.75 -3.76 16.47
N HIS A 286 17.52 -3.34 15.46
CA HIS A 286 17.18 -3.57 14.07
C HIS A 286 17.13 -5.06 13.68
N THR A 287 17.70 -5.98 14.48
CA THR A 287 17.56 -7.42 14.21
C THR A 287 16.12 -7.90 14.31
N LYS A 288 15.24 -7.19 15.04
CA LYS A 288 13.81 -7.52 15.08
C LYS A 288 13.11 -7.36 13.72
N LEU A 289 13.60 -6.47 12.86
CA LEU A 289 13.09 -6.37 11.50
C LEU A 289 13.60 -7.51 10.60
N ILE A 290 14.78 -8.07 10.91
CA ILE A 290 15.30 -9.28 10.25
C ILE A 290 14.42 -10.48 10.65
N ASP A 291 14.12 -10.64 11.94
CA ASP A 291 13.25 -11.69 12.46
C ASP A 291 11.87 -11.69 11.74
N VAL A 292 11.30 -10.50 11.50
CA VAL A 292 10.03 -10.35 10.77
C VAL A 292 10.15 -10.78 9.30
N GLN A 293 11.23 -10.38 8.61
CA GLN A 293 11.45 -10.78 7.22
C GLN A 293 11.63 -12.30 7.09
N HIS A 294 12.37 -12.92 8.01
CA HIS A 294 12.48 -14.38 8.10
C HIS A 294 11.14 -15.05 8.42
N PHE A 295 10.35 -14.48 9.34
CA PHE A 295 9.04 -15.01 9.70
C PHE A 295 8.08 -15.00 8.50
N LEU A 296 8.10 -13.93 7.70
CA LEU A 296 7.35 -13.79 6.45
C LEU A 296 8.00 -14.47 5.25
N LYS A 297 9.18 -15.09 5.42
CA LYS A 297 9.95 -15.78 4.38
C LYS A 297 10.18 -14.93 3.12
N VAL A 298 10.50 -13.65 3.32
CA VAL A 298 10.92 -12.76 2.23
C VAL A 298 12.44 -12.56 2.27
N PRO A 299 13.08 -12.19 1.15
CA PRO A 299 14.50 -11.84 1.13
C PRO A 299 14.83 -10.75 2.15
N LEU A 300 16.04 -10.75 2.70
CA LEU A 300 16.45 -9.68 3.60
C LEU A 300 16.73 -8.40 2.80
N ARG A 301 16.11 -7.30 3.23
CA ARG A 301 16.38 -5.94 2.74
C ARG A 301 16.47 -4.96 3.91
N GLU A 302 17.16 -3.85 3.65
CA GLU A 302 17.16 -2.70 4.55
C GLU A 302 15.79 -2.02 4.49
N LEU A 303 15.09 -1.91 5.63
CA LEU A 303 13.77 -1.31 5.71
C LEU A 303 13.86 0.15 6.21
N LYS A 304 13.28 1.08 5.47
CA LYS A 304 13.27 2.51 5.77
C LYS A 304 11.86 3.06 5.90
N SER A 305 11.69 4.05 6.77
CA SER A 305 10.45 4.80 6.93
C SER A 305 10.72 6.30 6.86
N ARG A 306 9.80 7.03 6.22
CA ARG A 306 9.80 8.50 6.22
C ARG A 306 9.06 9.09 7.42
N GLN A 307 8.42 8.27 8.26
CA GLN A 307 7.69 8.81 9.41
C GLN A 307 8.64 9.27 10.49
N VAL A 308 8.33 10.42 11.09
CA VAL A 308 9.11 11.00 12.19
C VAL A 308 8.38 10.77 13.51
N LYS A 309 9.14 10.43 14.56
CA LYS A 309 8.61 10.31 15.92
C LYS A 309 8.22 11.69 16.45
N ILE A 310 6.95 11.84 16.83
CA ILE A 310 6.37 13.08 17.38
C ILE A 310 6.95 13.40 18.77
N HIS A 311 6.64 12.58 19.77
CA HIS A 311 7.07 12.85 21.14
C HIS A 311 8.50 12.34 21.39
N LYS A 312 9.43 13.26 21.65
CA LYS A 312 10.84 13.02 22.02
C LYS A 312 11.10 13.54 23.45
N GLY A 313 12.21 13.13 24.06
CA GLY A 313 12.60 13.56 25.40
C GLY A 313 11.84 12.88 26.54
N SER A 314 12.03 13.39 27.76
CA SER A 314 11.48 12.84 29.01
C SER A 314 9.96 12.89 29.06
N LEU A 315 9.37 12.04 29.91
CA LEU A 315 7.92 12.06 30.17
C LEU A 315 7.46 13.34 30.88
N SER A 316 8.28 13.87 31.79
CA SER A 316 7.99 15.09 32.54
C SER A 316 7.79 16.31 31.65
N SER A 317 8.46 16.38 30.50
CA SER A 317 8.28 17.48 29.55
C SER A 317 7.03 17.33 28.68
N GLN A 318 6.37 16.16 28.70
CA GLN A 318 5.24 15.80 27.83
C GLN A 318 3.88 15.85 28.52
N ILE A 319 3.82 16.06 29.84
CA ILE A 319 2.59 16.07 30.64
C ILE A 319 2.53 17.38 31.44
N LYS A 320 1.34 17.95 31.62
CA LYS A 320 1.16 19.18 32.42
C LYS A 320 1.25 18.93 33.93
N ASN A 321 0.59 17.89 34.42
CA ASN A 321 0.53 17.53 35.84
C ASN A 321 1.46 16.35 36.16
N TRP A 322 2.75 16.49 35.84
CA TRP A 322 3.74 15.42 36.01
C TRP A 322 3.85 14.92 37.46
N ASP A 323 3.84 15.82 38.43
CA ASP A 323 4.02 15.46 39.84
C ASP A 323 2.89 14.54 40.35
N ASP A 324 1.65 14.80 39.94
CA ASP A 324 0.50 13.95 40.27
C ASP A 324 0.64 12.55 39.67
N VAL A 325 1.07 12.47 38.40
CA VAL A 325 1.30 11.21 37.69
C VAL A 325 2.42 10.41 38.35
N GLN A 326 3.53 11.07 38.67
CA GLN A 326 4.66 10.47 39.35
C GLN A 326 4.26 9.94 40.73
N LYS A 327 3.55 10.75 41.52
CA LYS A 327 3.04 10.36 42.84
C LYS A 327 2.09 9.18 42.76
N THR A 328 1.23 9.14 41.74
CA THR A 328 0.25 8.05 41.53
C THR A 328 0.91 6.73 41.17
N LEU A 329 1.97 6.75 40.36
CA LEU A 329 2.61 5.52 39.88
C LEU A 329 3.75 5.02 40.79
N LYS A 330 4.34 5.89 41.61
CA LYS A 330 5.43 5.50 42.52
C LYS A 330 4.94 4.47 43.55
N GLY A 331 5.71 3.41 43.75
CA GLY A 331 5.35 2.29 44.63
C GLY A 331 4.33 1.31 44.03
N THR A 332 3.92 1.49 42.77
CA THR A 332 3.00 0.58 42.08
C THR A 332 3.76 -0.30 41.07
N HIS A 333 3.13 -1.37 40.57
CA HIS A 333 3.74 -2.20 39.52
C HIS A 333 3.98 -1.44 38.20
N PHE A 334 3.34 -0.28 38.04
CA PHE A 334 3.47 0.61 36.89
C PHE A 334 4.60 1.66 37.04
N GLU A 335 5.31 1.70 38.18
CA GLU A 335 6.39 2.68 38.43
C GLU A 335 7.44 2.68 37.30
N ASN A 336 7.74 1.50 36.75
CA ASN A 336 8.68 1.34 35.64
C ASN A 336 8.32 2.19 34.40
N PHE A 337 7.06 2.57 34.21
CA PHE A 337 6.65 3.44 33.10
C PHE A 337 7.13 4.88 33.24
N LEU A 338 7.53 5.33 34.43
CA LEU A 338 8.11 6.66 34.66
C LEU A 338 9.52 6.81 34.07
N HIS A 339 10.26 5.70 33.97
CA HIS A 339 11.70 5.70 33.65
C HIS A 339 12.04 5.01 32.32
N SER A 340 11.14 4.18 31.82
CA SER A 340 11.40 3.36 30.62
C SER A 340 11.21 4.18 29.34
N ASP A 341 12.26 4.90 28.95
CA ASP A 341 12.35 5.42 27.59
C ASP A 341 12.82 4.30 26.68
N TYR A 342 14.04 3.82 26.93
CA TYR A 342 14.68 2.77 26.17
C TYR A 342 15.87 2.24 27.00
N ARG A 343 15.65 1.50 28.11
CA ARG A 343 16.80 0.90 28.86
C ARG A 343 17.65 0.05 27.91
N LYS A 344 18.95 0.31 27.82
CA LYS A 344 19.90 -0.48 27.03
C LYS A 344 19.79 -1.96 27.35
#